data_AF-H7FVY2-F1
#
_entry.id   AF-H7FVY2-F1
#
_cell.length_a   1.000
_cell.length_b   1.000
_cell.length_c   1.000
_cell.angle_alpha   90.00
_cell.angle_beta   90.00
_cell.angle_gamma   90.00
#
_symmetry.space_group_name_H-M   'P 1'
#
loop_
_entity.id
_entity.type
_entity.pdbx_description
1 polymer ?
#
loop_
_entity_poly.entity_id
_entity_poly.type
_entity_poly.pdbx_seq_one_letter_code
_entity_poly.pdbx_strand_id
1 'polypeptide(L)'
;MFQEFPIEEIEGLVLQYASKSGSSYYYTKVGMYRLSNHWGRLANSKWRLEPLEPESESKFKLGFAPWTSFYPDNVLDELYYIEMNYVKNTVNYQHKNNPSYDERAILRTSFETTKKIKQIRNLLNLTSWAKYFEYDDLDVLRKEIIDQLIFTNKTLEEIKREVV
;
A
#
# COMPACT_ATOMS: atom_id res chain seq x y z
N MET A 1 6.77 4.35 4.91
CA MET A 1 6.24 2.98 5.13
C MET A 1 7.04 2.37 6.27
N PHE A 2 6.42 1.55 7.12
CA PHE A 2 7.16 0.80 8.13
C PHE A 2 7.55 -0.56 7.56
N GLN A 3 8.77 -0.98 7.83
CA GLN A 3 9.22 -2.36 7.60
C GLN A 3 9.11 -3.11 8.93
N GLU A 4 8.56 -4.32 8.93
CA GLU A 4 8.52 -5.16 10.12
C GLU A 4 9.93 -5.62 10.50
N PHE A 5 10.24 -5.54 11.79
CA PHE A 5 11.51 -5.97 12.38
C PHE A 5 11.23 -6.89 13.59
N PRO A 6 12.21 -7.71 14.01
CA PRO A 6 12.12 -8.48 15.25
C PRO A 6 11.90 -7.58 16.46
N ILE A 7 11.13 -8.03 17.45
CA ILE A 7 10.76 -7.21 18.63
C ILE A 7 12.00 -6.89 19.48
N GLU A 8 13.04 -7.72 19.39
CA GLU A 8 14.30 -7.58 20.10
C GLU A 8 15.04 -6.28 19.71
N GLU A 9 14.74 -5.68 18.55
CA GLU A 9 15.34 -4.42 18.09
C GLU A 9 15.03 -3.21 18.97
N ILE A 10 14.02 -3.29 19.83
CA ILE A 10 13.72 -2.25 20.82
C ILE A 10 14.30 -2.56 22.21
N GLU A 11 15.06 -3.65 22.38
CA GLU A 11 15.74 -3.93 23.64
C GLU A 11 16.69 -2.79 24.02
N GLY A 12 16.54 -2.29 25.24
CA GLY A 12 17.31 -1.13 25.73
C GLY A 12 16.82 0.23 25.23
N LEU A 13 15.82 0.30 24.34
CA LEU A 13 15.18 1.57 23.98
C LEU A 13 14.17 2.00 25.04
N VAL A 14 14.17 3.30 25.35
CA VAL A 14 13.17 3.91 26.22
C VAL A 14 11.89 4.12 25.44
N LEU A 15 10.73 3.85 26.04
CA LEU A 15 9.42 4.19 25.47
C LEU A 15 9.20 5.71 25.54
N GLN A 16 9.06 6.41 24.41
CA GLN A 16 8.80 7.86 24.41
C GLN A 16 7.32 8.21 24.35
N TYR A 17 6.49 7.38 23.72
CA TYR A 17 5.06 7.64 23.61
C TYR A 17 4.26 6.36 23.55
N ALA A 18 3.11 6.36 24.24
CA ALA A 18 2.10 5.31 24.14
C ALA A 18 0.76 5.94 23.76
N SER A 19 0.14 5.44 22.70
CA SER A 19 -1.18 5.91 22.29
C SER A 19 -2.29 5.33 23.17
N LYS A 20 -3.40 6.06 23.29
CA LYS A 20 -4.63 5.55 23.95
C LYS A 20 -5.18 4.26 23.31
N SER A 21 -4.88 4.04 22.03
CA SER A 21 -5.27 2.85 21.28
C SER A 21 -4.31 1.66 21.46
N GLY A 22 -3.25 1.78 22.28
CA GLY A 22 -2.36 0.67 22.61
C GLY A 22 -1.17 0.47 21.66
N SER A 23 -0.75 1.50 20.92
CA SER A 23 0.52 1.48 20.18
C SER A 23 1.65 2.14 20.98
N SER A 24 2.85 1.57 20.94
CA SER A 24 4.04 2.07 21.64
C SER A 24 5.07 2.56 20.62
N TYR A 25 5.72 3.69 20.92
CA TYR A 25 6.63 4.36 19.98
C TYR A 25 8.00 4.60 20.61
N TYR A 26 9.03 4.23 19.85
CA TYR A 26 10.43 4.34 20.24
C TYR A 26 11.16 5.22 19.24
N TYR A 27 11.63 6.38 19.66
CA TYR A 27 12.30 7.36 18.80
C TYR A 27 13.81 7.20 18.88
N THR A 28 14.45 7.18 17.72
CA THR A 28 15.91 7.12 17.58
C THR A 28 16.40 8.31 16.76
N LYS A 29 17.72 8.45 16.62
CA LYS A 29 18.30 9.50 15.77
C LYS A 29 17.98 9.33 14.29
N VAL A 30 17.74 8.09 13.83
CA VAL A 30 17.60 7.75 12.41
C VAL A 30 16.16 7.52 11.99
N GLY A 31 15.28 7.19 12.93
CA GLY A 31 13.88 6.89 12.66
C GLY A 31 13.09 6.58 13.92
N MET A 32 11.93 5.99 13.73
CA MET A 32 11.09 5.51 14.81
C MET A 32 10.70 4.06 14.64
N TYR A 33 10.60 3.38 15.77
CA TYR A 33 9.86 2.13 15.87
C TYR A 33 8.46 2.39 16.38
N ARG A 34 7.52 1.58 15.89
CA ARG A 34 6.16 1.46 16.41
C ARG A 34 5.88 -0.01 16.68
N LEU A 35 5.57 -0.33 17.92
CA LEU A 35 5.05 -1.64 18.32
C LEU A 35 3.53 -1.54 18.39
N SER A 36 2.83 -2.38 17.62
CA SER A 36 1.37 -2.37 17.59
C SER A 36 0.79 -3.73 17.18
N ASN A 37 -0.41 -4.03 17.68
CA ASN A 37 -1.21 -5.17 17.24
C ASN A 37 -2.21 -4.82 16.13
N HIS A 38 -2.18 -3.57 15.63
CA HIS A 38 -3.00 -3.12 14.52
C HIS A 38 -2.22 -2.14 13.66
N TRP A 39 -2.19 -2.41 12.35
CA TRP A 39 -1.53 -1.57 11.36
C TRP A 39 -2.57 -0.99 10.40
N GLY A 40 -2.55 0.33 10.25
CA GLY A 40 -3.57 1.11 9.58
C GLY A 40 -3.29 2.61 9.74
N ARG A 41 -4.28 3.45 9.40
CA ARG A 41 -4.11 4.92 9.44
C ARG A 41 -3.77 5.39 10.87
N LEU A 42 -2.69 6.14 11.00
CA LEU A 42 -2.37 6.90 12.21
C LEU A 42 -2.74 8.36 11.96
N ALA A 43 -3.87 8.82 12.49
CA ALA A 43 -4.40 10.15 12.19
C ALA A 43 -4.47 10.39 10.66
N ASN A 44 -3.91 11.51 10.16
CA ASN A 44 -3.83 11.79 8.73
C ASN A 44 -2.78 10.94 7.99
N SER A 45 -1.90 10.24 8.72
CA SER A 45 -0.82 9.48 8.12
C SER A 45 -1.28 8.12 7.59
N LYS A 46 -0.99 7.89 6.30
CA LYS A 46 -1.34 6.69 5.54
C LYS A 46 -0.26 5.62 5.67
N TRP A 47 0.19 5.34 6.89
CA TRP A 47 1.30 4.42 7.11
C TRP A 47 0.82 2.96 7.07
N ARG A 48 1.54 2.14 6.30
CA ARG A 48 1.38 0.68 6.24
C ARG A 48 2.63 -0.01 6.74
N LEU A 49 2.46 -1.26 7.19
CA LEU A 49 3.53 -2.18 7.52
C LEU A 49 3.79 -3.09 6.33
N GLU A 50 5.04 -3.21 5.91
CA GLU A 50 5.51 -4.33 5.11
C GLU A 50 5.88 -5.46 6.07
N PRO A 51 5.17 -6.61 6.05
CA PRO A 51 5.40 -7.67 7.01
C PRO A 51 6.72 -8.41 6.75
N LEU A 52 7.19 -9.14 7.76
CA LEU A 52 8.29 -10.10 7.60
C LEU A 52 7.89 -11.24 6.64
N GLU A 53 8.89 -11.82 5.98
CA GLU A 53 8.75 -12.98 5.11
C GLU A 53 9.75 -14.04 5.60
N PRO A 54 9.32 -15.13 6.28
CA PRO A 54 7.93 -15.48 6.60
C PRO A 54 7.29 -14.56 7.65
N GLU A 55 5.96 -14.48 7.63
CA GLU A 55 5.19 -13.65 8.56
C GLU A 55 5.38 -14.11 10.01
N SER A 56 5.51 -13.14 10.93
CA SER A 56 5.60 -13.45 12.35
C SER A 56 4.26 -13.98 12.90
N GLU A 57 4.31 -14.99 13.78
CA GLU A 57 3.11 -15.54 14.42
C GLU A 57 2.51 -14.58 15.48
N SER A 58 3.29 -13.58 15.90
CA SER A 58 2.89 -12.62 16.92
C SER A 58 1.83 -11.67 16.38
N LYS A 59 0.77 -11.45 17.18
CA LYS A 59 -0.20 -10.38 16.90
C LYS A 59 0.42 -9.00 17.00
N PHE A 60 1.43 -8.82 17.86
CA PHE A 60 2.16 -7.57 17.98
C PHE A 60 3.33 -7.58 16.99
N LYS A 61 3.36 -6.57 16.15
CA LYS A 61 4.41 -6.38 15.16
C LYS A 61 5.15 -5.09 15.47
N LEU A 62 6.47 -5.16 15.38
CA LEU A 62 7.34 -4.00 15.48
C LEU A 62 7.65 -3.53 14.07
N GLY A 63 7.33 -2.29 13.74
CA GLY A 63 7.74 -1.68 12.49
C GLY A 63 8.76 -0.59 12.72
N PHE A 64 9.74 -0.47 11.83
CA PHE A 64 10.69 0.65 11.77
C PHE A 64 10.46 1.50 10.52
N ALA A 65 10.59 2.81 10.66
CA ALA A 65 10.63 3.75 9.54
C ALA A 65 11.70 4.83 9.79
N PRO A 66 12.62 5.08 8.84
CA PRO A 66 13.58 6.18 8.96
C PRO A 66 12.88 7.53 8.81
N TRP A 67 13.39 8.58 9.45
CA TRP A 67 12.81 9.93 9.37
C TRP A 67 12.67 10.45 7.94
N THR A 68 13.56 10.02 7.04
CA THR A 68 13.53 10.34 5.61
C THR A 68 12.36 9.74 4.85
N SER A 69 11.66 8.75 5.42
CA SER A 69 10.49 8.11 4.80
C SER A 69 9.14 8.79 5.15
N PHE A 70 9.18 9.89 5.91
CA PHE A 70 8.02 10.67 6.33
C PHE A 70 7.80 11.82 5.36
N TYR A 71 7.00 11.56 4.32
CA TYR A 71 6.68 12.57 3.32
C TYR A 71 5.49 13.44 3.75
N PRO A 72 5.50 14.75 3.41
CA PRO A 72 4.33 15.61 3.59
C PRO A 72 3.10 15.04 2.88
N ASP A 73 1.93 15.17 3.49
CA ASP A 73 0.67 14.64 2.96
C ASP A 73 -0.43 15.70 3.00
N ASN A 74 -1.29 15.68 1.98
CA ASN A 74 -2.55 16.43 1.97
C ASN A 74 -3.59 15.72 1.08
N VAL A 75 -4.83 16.21 1.12
CA VAL A 75 -5.96 15.58 0.42
C VAL A 75 -6.12 16.05 -1.02
N LEU A 76 -5.52 17.19 -1.38
CA LEU A 76 -5.74 17.89 -2.65
C LEU A 76 -4.74 17.43 -3.72
N ASP A 77 -3.48 17.26 -3.33
CA ASP A 77 -2.39 16.95 -4.25
C ASP A 77 -2.39 15.48 -4.70
N GLU A 78 -1.92 15.28 -5.92
CA GLU A 78 -1.64 13.97 -6.49
C GLU A 78 -0.29 13.46 -5.99
N LEU A 79 -0.31 12.79 -4.85
CA LEU A 79 0.89 12.35 -4.13
C LEU A 79 1.13 10.85 -4.19
N TYR A 80 0.18 10.07 -4.71
CA TYR A 80 0.19 8.63 -4.57
C TYR A 80 0.10 7.92 -5.91
N TYR A 81 0.95 6.92 -6.11
CA TYR A 81 0.80 5.96 -7.20
C TYR A 81 0.40 4.59 -6.66
N ILE A 82 -0.16 3.78 -7.55
CA ILE A 82 -0.57 2.41 -7.25
C ILE A 82 0.51 1.46 -7.75
N GLU A 83 0.84 0.47 -6.93
CA GLU A 83 1.83 -0.55 -7.21
C GLU A 83 1.17 -1.92 -7.06
N MET A 84 1.28 -2.73 -8.12
CA MET A 84 0.77 -4.09 -8.16
C MET A 84 1.91 -5.08 -7.98
N ASN A 85 1.75 -6.02 -7.05
CA ASN A 85 2.61 -7.18 -6.92
C ASN A 85 1.86 -8.41 -7.46
N TYR A 86 2.11 -8.74 -8.73
CA TYR A 86 1.48 -9.87 -9.41
C TYR A 86 1.88 -11.23 -8.82
N VAL A 87 3.08 -11.35 -8.24
CA VAL A 87 3.56 -12.59 -7.60
C VAL A 87 2.77 -12.88 -6.33
N LYS A 88 2.58 -11.87 -5.47
CA LYS A 88 1.80 -11.99 -4.22
C LYS A 88 0.30 -11.78 -4.44
N ASN A 89 -0.12 -11.41 -5.65
CA ASN A 89 -1.47 -10.99 -5.98
C ASN A 89 -2.02 -9.89 -5.04
N THR A 90 -1.21 -8.89 -4.74
CA THR A 90 -1.58 -7.77 -3.86
C THR A 90 -1.41 -6.42 -4.54
N VAL A 91 -2.29 -5.48 -4.18
CA VAL A 91 -2.22 -4.09 -4.65
C VAL A 91 -2.06 -3.14 -3.47
N ASN A 92 -1.09 -2.25 -3.57
CA ASN A 92 -0.77 -1.24 -2.58
C ASN A 92 -0.60 0.13 -3.25
N TYR A 93 -0.45 1.17 -2.43
CA TYR A 93 -0.03 2.49 -2.89
C TYR A 93 1.33 2.84 -2.30
N GLN A 94 1.97 3.79 -2.96
CA GLN A 94 3.24 4.38 -2.58
C GLN A 94 3.16 5.89 -2.77
N HIS A 95 4.00 6.63 -2.06
CA HIS A 95 4.10 8.08 -2.22
C HIS A 95 5.05 8.42 -3.38
N LYS A 96 4.82 9.52 -4.09
CA LYS A 96 5.66 9.95 -5.24
C LYS A 96 7.15 10.11 -4.92
N ASN A 97 7.47 10.41 -3.66
CA ASN A 97 8.86 10.51 -3.18
C ASN A 97 9.47 9.16 -2.80
N ASN A 98 8.78 8.04 -3.02
CA ASN A 98 9.37 6.72 -2.87
C ASN A 98 10.60 6.61 -3.79
N PRO A 99 11.81 6.29 -3.28
CA PRO A 99 13.02 6.19 -4.10
C PRO A 99 12.91 5.19 -5.26
N SER A 100 12.01 4.22 -5.16
CA SER A 100 11.76 3.22 -6.20
C SER A 100 10.72 3.66 -7.24
N TYR A 101 10.21 4.90 -7.18
CA TYR A 101 9.23 5.38 -8.13
C TYR A 101 9.88 5.66 -9.49
N ASP A 102 9.36 5.00 -10.53
CA ASP A 102 9.88 5.05 -11.90
C ASP A 102 9.11 6.04 -12.80
N GLU A 103 8.24 6.86 -12.21
CA GLU A 103 7.41 7.86 -12.88
C GLU A 103 6.41 7.31 -13.93
N ARG A 104 6.24 5.99 -14.03
CA ARG A 104 5.30 5.40 -14.99
C ARG A 104 3.86 5.38 -14.46
N ALA A 105 3.68 4.97 -13.21
CA ALA A 105 2.36 4.90 -12.59
C ALA A 105 1.81 6.31 -12.33
N ILE A 106 0.56 6.57 -12.71
CA ILE A 106 -0.03 7.91 -12.56
C ILE A 106 -0.22 8.26 -11.09
N LEU A 107 0.20 9.47 -10.74
CA LEU A 107 -0.04 10.07 -9.43
C LEU A 107 -1.52 10.46 -9.30
N ARG A 108 -2.07 10.23 -8.12
CA ARG A 108 -3.48 10.49 -7.82
C ARG A 108 -3.60 11.03 -6.42
N THR A 109 -4.71 11.73 -6.18
CA THR A 109 -5.10 12.11 -4.82
C THR A 109 -5.33 10.86 -3.99
N SER A 110 -5.31 11.03 -2.68
CA SER A 110 -5.58 9.91 -1.78
C SER A 110 -6.97 9.28 -1.95
N PHE A 111 -7.95 10.09 -2.35
CA PHE A 111 -9.31 9.64 -2.61
C PHE A 111 -9.36 8.76 -3.85
N GLU A 112 -8.84 9.24 -4.98
CA GLU A 112 -8.84 8.49 -6.24
C GLU A 112 -7.97 7.23 -6.15
N THR A 113 -6.85 7.29 -5.45
CA THR A 113 -6.00 6.11 -5.17
C THR A 113 -6.78 5.03 -4.44
N THR A 114 -7.53 5.40 -3.39
CA THR A 114 -8.34 4.45 -2.61
C THR A 114 -9.45 3.81 -3.47
N LYS A 115 -10.11 4.62 -4.30
CA LYS A 115 -11.15 4.16 -5.23
C LYS A 115 -10.59 3.14 -6.23
N LYS A 116 -9.44 3.43 -6.84
CA LYS A 116 -8.76 2.55 -7.81
C LYS A 116 -8.26 1.27 -7.17
N ILE A 117 -7.67 1.33 -5.96
CA ILE A 117 -7.29 0.13 -5.19
C ILE A 117 -8.51 -0.78 -4.93
N LYS A 118 -9.66 -0.22 -4.58
CA LYS A 118 -10.89 -1.01 -4.39
C LYS A 118 -11.33 -1.70 -5.68
N GLN A 119 -11.26 -1.00 -6.82
CA GLN A 119 -11.55 -1.59 -8.13
C GLN A 119 -10.60 -2.73 -8.47
N ILE A 120 -9.29 -2.54 -8.28
CA ILE A 120 -8.28 -3.57 -8.52
C ILE A 120 -8.52 -4.79 -7.63
N ARG A 121 -8.75 -4.61 -6.33
CA ARG A 121 -9.07 -5.73 -5.42
C ARG A 121 -10.29 -6.52 -5.85
N ASN A 122 -11.32 -5.86 -6.36
CA ASN A 122 -12.49 -6.55 -6.91
C ASN A 122 -12.14 -7.36 -8.16
N LEU A 123 -11.28 -6.84 -9.05
CA LEU A 123 -10.80 -7.58 -10.24
C LEU A 123 -9.95 -8.80 -9.87
N LEU A 124 -9.17 -8.71 -8.79
CA LEU A 124 -8.36 -9.82 -8.26
C LEU A 124 -9.23 -10.92 -7.62
N ASN A 125 -10.24 -10.54 -6.85
CA ASN A 125 -11.02 -11.46 -6.03
C ASN A 125 -12.26 -12.04 -6.72
N LEU A 126 -12.75 -11.40 -7.77
CA LEU A 126 -13.96 -11.82 -8.49
C LEU A 126 -13.61 -12.22 -9.92
N THR A 127 -14.38 -13.16 -10.48
CA THR A 127 -14.30 -13.57 -11.89
C THR A 127 -15.60 -13.31 -12.65
N SER A 128 -16.66 -12.88 -11.96
CA SER A 128 -17.97 -12.61 -12.56
C SER A 128 -17.93 -11.54 -13.65
N TRP A 129 -17.01 -10.58 -13.55
CA TRP A 129 -16.82 -9.54 -14.55
C TRP A 129 -16.25 -10.08 -15.87
N ALA A 130 -15.47 -11.16 -15.84
CA ALA A 130 -14.77 -11.69 -17.01
C ALA A 130 -15.71 -12.43 -17.98
N LYS A 131 -16.89 -12.87 -17.51
CA LYS A 131 -17.88 -13.60 -18.33
C LYS A 131 -18.41 -12.82 -19.55
N TYR A 132 -18.16 -11.52 -19.60
CA TYR A 132 -18.60 -10.62 -20.66
C TYR A 132 -17.48 -10.29 -21.67
N PHE A 133 -16.34 -11.00 -21.60
CA PHE A 133 -15.17 -10.79 -22.45
C PHE A 133 -14.82 -12.08 -23.18
N GLU A 134 -14.30 -11.96 -24.39
CA GLU A 134 -13.59 -13.05 -25.06
C GLU A 134 -12.12 -13.01 -24.62
N TYR A 135 -11.63 -14.10 -24.03
CA TYR A 135 -10.25 -14.22 -23.58
C TYR A 135 -9.77 -15.67 -23.59
N ASP A 136 -8.50 -15.86 -23.92
CA ASP A 136 -7.84 -17.17 -23.83
C ASP A 136 -7.29 -17.43 -22.42
N ASP A 137 -6.78 -16.37 -21.76
CA ASP A 137 -6.18 -16.43 -20.44
C ASP A 137 -6.70 -15.29 -19.56
N LEU A 138 -7.35 -15.67 -18.46
CA LEU A 138 -7.95 -14.73 -17.51
C LEU A 138 -6.91 -13.86 -16.80
N ASP A 139 -5.73 -14.41 -16.52
CA ASP A 139 -4.68 -13.69 -15.81
C ASP A 139 -4.06 -12.62 -16.72
N VAL A 140 -3.93 -12.91 -18.01
CA VAL A 140 -3.50 -11.93 -19.03
C VAL A 140 -4.52 -10.80 -19.16
N LEU A 141 -5.80 -11.12 -19.33
CA LEU A 141 -6.89 -10.14 -19.39
C LEU A 141 -6.93 -9.26 -18.14
N ARG A 142 -6.83 -9.89 -16.96
CA ARG A 142 -6.86 -9.16 -15.69
C ARG A 142 -5.68 -8.22 -15.56
N LYS A 143 -4.48 -8.69 -15.93
CA LYS A 143 -3.26 -7.87 -15.91
C LYS A 143 -3.40 -6.65 -16.82
N GLU A 144 -3.91 -6.82 -18.04
CA GLU A 144 -4.13 -5.72 -18.98
C GLU A 144 -5.05 -4.64 -18.38
N ILE A 145 -6.20 -5.04 -17.84
CA ILE A 145 -7.16 -4.11 -17.24
C ILE A 145 -6.56 -3.38 -16.02
N ILE A 146 -5.81 -4.10 -15.17
CA ILE A 146 -5.17 -3.52 -13.98
C ILE A 146 -4.05 -2.56 -14.39
N ASP A 147 -3.22 -2.92 -15.36
CA ASP A 147 -2.16 -2.04 -15.86
C ASP A 147 -2.78 -0.75 -16.44
N GLN A 148 -3.86 -0.85 -17.22
CA GLN A 148 -4.55 0.36 -17.68
C GLN A 148 -5.11 1.21 -16.52
N LEU A 149 -5.65 0.59 -15.46
CA LEU A 149 -6.11 1.33 -14.27
C LEU A 149 -4.97 2.05 -13.53
N ILE A 150 -3.75 1.51 -13.57
CA ILE A 150 -2.58 2.07 -12.88
C ILE A 150 -1.93 3.17 -13.72
N PHE A 151 -1.70 2.89 -15.01
CA PHE A 151 -0.87 3.69 -15.91
C PHE A 151 -1.65 4.67 -16.80
N THR A 152 -2.99 4.69 -16.71
CA THR A 152 -3.82 5.65 -17.47
C THR A 152 -4.85 6.36 -16.59
N ASN A 153 -5.40 7.47 -17.11
CA ASN A 153 -6.50 8.18 -16.47
C ASN A 153 -7.88 7.60 -16.82
N LYS A 154 -7.93 6.49 -17.56
CA LYS A 154 -9.18 5.86 -17.97
C LYS A 154 -9.96 5.35 -16.75
N THR A 155 -11.27 5.45 -16.84
CA THR A 155 -12.21 4.79 -15.95
C THR A 155 -12.21 3.28 -16.21
N LEU A 156 -12.65 2.49 -15.22
CA LEU A 156 -12.79 1.05 -15.42
C LEU A 156 -13.77 0.71 -16.55
N GLU A 157 -14.78 1.55 -16.76
CA GLU A 157 -15.79 1.37 -17.81
C GLU A 157 -15.20 1.60 -19.20
N GLU A 158 -14.39 2.66 -19.38
CA GLU A 158 -13.68 2.91 -20.64
C GLU A 158 -12.73 1.76 -20.97
N ILE A 159 -11.89 1.35 -20.00
CA ILE A 159 -10.96 0.22 -20.19
C ILE A 159 -11.71 -1.04 -20.61
N LYS A 160 -12.81 -1.37 -19.90
CA LYS A 160 -13.62 -2.54 -20.21
C LYS A 160 -14.26 -2.48 -21.60
N ARG A 161 -14.55 -1.30 -22.16
CA ARG A 161 -15.13 -1.18 -23.51
C ARG A 161 -14.08 -1.34 -24.60
N GLU A 162 -12.84 -1.00 -24.34
CA GLU A 162 -11.75 -1.13 -25.32
C GLU A 162 -11.19 -2.55 -25.42
N VAL A 163 -11.34 -3.33 -24.34
CA VAL A 163 -10.89 -4.73 -24.26
C VAL A 163 -11.96 -5.70 -24.76
N VAL A 164 -13.19 -5.22 -25.03
CA VAL A 164 -14.28 -5.98 -25.68
C VAL A 164 -14.20 -5.84 -27.20
#